data_AF-A0A4U9CXW3-F1
#
_entry.id   AF-A0A4U9CXW3-F1
#
_cell.length_a   1.000
_cell.length_b   1.000
_cell.length_c   1.000
_cell.angle_alpha   90.00
_cell.angle_beta   90.00
_cell.angle_gamma   90.00
#
_symmetry.space_group_name_H-M   'P 1'
#
loop_
_entity.id
_entity.type
_entity.pdbx_description
1 polymer ?
#
loop_
_entity_poly.entity_id
_entity_poly.type
_entity_poly.pdbx_seq_one_letter_code
_entity_poly.pdbx_strand_id
1 'polypeptide(L)'
;MEWNRLDEDQQYRGRYQISVKPQGYQQAVVVKLVNLEQAGKPVSDPASLQRYSTSMLNVISEGLDMNATSAQNAAQKNAGATFDVQSAADDTGLPMLVVRAPFNLVWQRLPGALEKAGMKVTDSTRSQGSMALTYKPLSDSSWQALGAHDPQLVSGDYKLQVGDLDNRSSLQFIDPKGHTLTQSQNDALVAVFQAAFGK
;
A
#
# COMPACT_ATOMS: atom_id res chain seq x y z
N MET A 1 6.23 14.20 25.58
CA MET A 1 5.30 13.27 24.91
C MET A 1 4.65 12.44 25.99
N GLU A 2 3.33 12.31 25.92
CA GLU A 2 2.56 11.37 26.75
C GLU A 2 2.20 10.18 25.87
N TRP A 3 2.47 8.98 26.36
CA TRP A 3 2.20 7.74 25.66
C TRP A 3 0.78 7.29 25.96
N ASN A 4 0.15 6.64 24.98
CA ASN A 4 -1.16 6.02 25.16
C ASN A 4 -1.08 4.56 24.72
N ARG A 5 -0.78 3.68 25.68
CA ARG A 5 -0.59 2.25 25.48
C ARG A 5 -1.68 1.48 26.20
N LEU A 6 -2.31 0.56 25.49
CA LEU A 6 -3.39 -0.30 26.02
C LEU A 6 -2.87 -1.36 27.00
N ASP A 7 -1.58 -1.68 26.92
CA ASP A 7 -0.92 -2.68 27.76
C ASP A 7 -0.35 -2.11 29.07
N GLU A 8 -0.72 -0.87 29.43
CA GLU A 8 -0.24 -0.20 30.63
C GLU A 8 -1.37 0.37 31.49
N ASP A 9 -1.35 0.00 32.78
CA ASP A 9 -2.29 0.51 33.77
C ASP A 9 -2.10 2.01 34.04
N GLN A 10 -0.86 2.50 33.89
CA GLN A 10 -0.49 3.89 34.07
C GLN A 10 0.42 4.34 32.93
N GLN A 11 0.02 5.42 32.26
CA GLN A 11 0.72 5.93 31.10
C GLN A 11 2.05 6.59 31.46
N TYR A 12 3.00 6.47 30.55
CA TYR A 12 4.30 7.10 30.67
C TYR A 12 4.35 8.47 29.99
N ARG A 13 5.14 9.37 30.58
CA ARG A 13 5.48 10.66 30.02
C ARG A 13 6.99 10.75 29.83
N GLY A 14 7.41 10.88 28.58
CA GLY A 14 8.82 11.05 28.22
C GLY A 14 9.13 12.48 27.78
N ARG A 15 10.25 13.01 28.25
CA ARG A 15 10.89 14.22 27.74
C ARG A 15 12.11 13.81 26.93
N TYR A 16 12.16 14.25 25.67
CA TYR A 16 13.16 13.81 24.71
C TYR A 16 13.92 15.01 24.14
N GLN A 17 15.19 14.80 23.85
CA GLN A 17 16.00 15.67 23.02
C GLN A 17 16.27 14.94 21.70
N ILE A 18 15.80 15.50 20.61
CA ILE A 18 15.95 14.96 19.26
C ILE A 18 16.94 15.84 18.51
N SER A 19 17.92 15.24 17.86
CA SER A 19 18.90 15.96 17.05
C SER A 19 19.24 15.19 15.79
N VAL A 20 19.55 15.89 14.71
CA VAL A 20 20.08 15.30 13.48
C VAL A 20 21.56 15.64 13.41
N LYS A 21 22.42 14.63 13.26
CA LYS A 21 23.87 14.81 13.18
C LYS A 21 24.42 14.12 11.93
N PRO A 22 25.39 14.71 11.23
CA PRO A 22 26.08 13.99 10.16
C PRO A 22 26.90 12.84 10.75
N GLN A 23 26.79 11.65 10.16
CA GLN A 23 27.58 10.47 10.51
C GLN A 23 28.12 9.83 9.22
N GLY A 24 29.39 10.13 8.91
CA GLY A 24 29.98 9.79 7.62
C GLY A 24 29.23 10.47 6.47
N TYR A 25 28.76 9.68 5.51
CA TYR A 25 27.98 10.14 4.35
C TYR A 25 26.46 10.19 4.58
N GLN A 26 25.98 9.83 5.77
CA GLN A 26 24.56 9.76 6.09
C GLN A 26 24.18 10.75 7.21
N GLN A 27 22.89 11.09 7.29
CA GLN A 27 22.33 11.82 8.43
C GLN A 27 21.82 10.83 9.47
N ALA A 28 22.21 11.02 10.73
CA ALA A 28 21.75 10.21 11.86
C ALA A 28 20.74 11.00 12.69
N VAL A 29 19.55 10.42 12.88
CA VAL A 29 18.57 10.92 13.86
C VAL A 29 18.92 10.32 15.22
N VAL A 30 19.20 11.18 16.20
CA VAL A 30 19.55 10.80 17.56
C VAL A 30 18.41 11.19 18.50
N VAL A 31 17.85 10.20 19.19
CA VAL A 31 16.84 10.38 20.23
C VAL A 31 17.49 10.14 21.58
N LYS A 32 17.48 11.17 22.43
CA LYS A 32 17.92 11.07 23.82
C LYS A 32 16.72 11.24 24.76
N LEU A 33 16.39 10.21 25.53
CA LEU A 33 15.41 10.30 26.61
C LEU A 33 16.04 11.04 27.80
N VAL A 34 15.51 12.24 28.10
CA VAL A 34 16.02 13.16 29.12
C VAL A 34 15.37 12.90 30.48
N ASN A 35 14.07 12.58 30.47
CA ASN A 35 13.31 12.22 31.67
C ASN A 35 12.19 11.27 31.25
N LEU A 36 11.91 10.26 32.07
CA LEU A 36 10.78 9.36 31.94
C LEU A 36 10.02 9.34 33.27
N GLU A 37 8.71 9.52 33.21
CA GLU A 37 7.83 9.52 34.37
C GLU A 37 6.66 8.58 34.14
N GLN A 38 6.19 7.93 35.20
CA GLN A 38 4.93 7.17 35.23
C GLN A 38 4.11 7.63 36.42
N ALA A 39 2.86 8.06 36.18
CA ALA A 39 2.00 8.67 37.20
C ALA A 39 2.69 9.76 38.04
N GLY A 40 3.50 10.60 37.40
CA GLY A 40 4.22 11.71 38.03
C GLY A 40 5.46 11.31 38.84
N LYS A 41 5.85 10.03 38.84
CA LYS A 41 7.08 9.56 39.49
C LYS A 41 8.17 9.29 38.46
N PRO A 42 9.44 9.67 38.73
CA PRO A 42 10.53 9.38 37.82
C PRO A 42 10.78 7.87 37.71
N VAL A 43 11.01 7.40 36.49
CA VAL A 43 11.31 6.01 36.17
C VAL A 43 12.73 5.93 35.62
N SER A 44 13.53 5.02 36.17
CA SER A 44 14.94 4.83 35.81
C SER A 44 15.31 3.39 35.51
N ASP A 45 14.33 2.49 35.41
CA ASP A 45 14.63 1.10 35.07
C ASP A 45 15.08 1.00 33.60
N PRO A 46 16.12 0.20 33.30
CA PRO A 46 16.70 0.14 31.95
C PRO A 46 15.70 -0.30 30.87
N ALA A 47 14.77 -1.20 31.21
CA ALA A 47 13.81 -1.75 30.25
C ALA A 47 12.83 -0.68 29.76
N SER A 48 12.25 0.09 30.68
CA SER A 48 11.37 1.21 30.35
C SER A 48 12.12 2.30 29.60
N LEU A 49 13.33 2.68 30.05
CA LEU A 49 14.15 3.68 29.35
C LEU A 49 14.44 3.28 27.89
N GLN A 50 14.81 2.02 27.67
CA GLN A 50 15.03 1.49 26.32
C GLN A 50 13.73 1.48 25.52
N ARG A 51 12.66 0.91 26.07
CA ARG A 51 11.34 0.80 25.42
C ARG A 51 10.82 2.15 24.96
N TYR A 52 10.91 3.17 25.81
CA TYR A 52 10.40 4.51 25.53
C TYR A 52 11.32 5.34 24.64
N SER A 53 12.61 5.01 24.56
CA SER A 53 13.52 5.54 23.55
C SER A 53 13.23 4.94 22.18
N THR A 54 13.06 3.61 22.09
CA THR A 54 12.67 2.91 20.85
C THR A 54 11.31 3.35 20.35
N SER A 55 10.34 3.52 21.26
CA SER A 55 8.99 3.98 20.88
C SER A 55 9.06 5.36 20.20
N MET A 56 9.87 6.28 20.72
CA MET A 56 10.07 7.60 20.09
C MET A 56 10.78 7.48 18.73
N LEU A 57 11.78 6.60 18.61
CA LEU A 57 12.42 6.33 17.32
C LEU A 57 11.40 5.82 16.29
N ASN A 58 10.54 4.87 16.66
CA ASN A 58 9.51 4.33 15.79
C ASN A 58 8.53 5.44 15.33
N VAL A 59 8.09 6.30 16.25
CA VAL A 59 7.21 7.45 15.90
C VAL A 59 7.88 8.38 14.88
N ILE A 60 9.18 8.65 15.03
CA ILE A 60 9.91 9.47 14.06
C ILE A 60 10.02 8.75 12.72
N SER A 61 10.38 7.46 12.71
CA SER A 61 10.47 6.66 11.48
C SER A 61 9.13 6.60 10.75
N GLU A 62 8.04 6.29 11.44
CA GLU A 62 6.68 6.29 10.89
C GLU A 62 6.30 7.67 10.34
N GLY A 63 6.65 8.75 11.04
CA GLY A 63 6.42 10.12 10.58
C GLY A 63 7.20 10.47 9.32
N LEU A 64 8.46 10.03 9.20
CA LEU A 64 9.28 10.21 8.01
C LEU A 64 8.72 9.42 6.82
N ASP A 65 8.34 8.16 7.02
CA ASP A 65 7.73 7.31 6.00
C ASP A 65 6.40 7.89 5.52
N MET A 66 5.57 8.36 6.46
CA MET A 66 4.29 9.02 6.15
C MET A 66 4.51 10.31 5.35
N ASN A 67 5.52 11.10 5.70
CA ASN A 67 5.83 12.35 4.99
C ASN A 67 6.36 12.05 3.57
N ALA A 68 7.31 11.12 3.43
CA ALA A 68 7.83 10.69 2.13
C ALA A 68 6.70 10.17 1.23
N THR A 69 5.84 9.29 1.76
CA THR A 69 4.67 8.76 1.06
C THR A 69 3.69 9.87 0.66
N SER A 70 3.41 10.80 1.57
CA SER A 70 2.48 11.91 1.32
C SER A 70 3.03 12.88 0.27
N ALA A 71 4.33 13.18 0.33
CA ALA A 71 5.01 14.02 -0.65
C ALA A 71 5.03 13.37 -2.04
N GLN A 72 5.31 12.07 -2.13
CA GLN A 72 5.26 11.32 -3.39
C GLN A 72 3.84 11.32 -3.97
N ASN A 73 2.84 11.01 -3.15
CA ASN A 73 1.43 11.04 -3.54
C ASN A 73 0.99 12.45 -4.00
N ALA A 74 1.42 13.51 -3.32
CA ALA A 74 1.11 14.90 -3.68
C ALA A 74 1.80 15.30 -4.98
N ALA A 75 3.09 14.99 -5.15
CA ALA A 75 3.84 15.24 -6.37
C ALA A 75 3.18 14.55 -7.58
N GLN A 76 2.71 13.31 -7.42
CA GLN A 76 2.01 12.59 -8.47
C GLN A 76 0.60 13.11 -8.72
N LYS A 77 -0.18 13.47 -7.69
CA LYS A 77 -1.45 14.18 -7.89
C LYS A 77 -1.26 15.48 -8.68
N ASN A 78 -0.22 16.25 -8.36
CA ASN A 78 0.09 17.52 -8.99
C ASN A 78 0.69 17.35 -10.41
N ALA A 79 1.44 16.27 -10.65
CA ALA A 79 1.97 15.89 -11.96
C ALA A 79 0.90 15.24 -12.87
N GLY A 80 -0.33 15.11 -12.39
CA GLY A 80 -1.41 14.44 -13.11
C GLY A 80 -1.15 12.95 -13.26
N ALA A 81 -1.00 12.22 -12.14
CA ALA A 81 -0.84 10.77 -12.13
C ALA A 81 -1.86 10.13 -13.07
N THR A 82 -1.37 9.66 -14.21
CA THR A 82 -2.15 8.88 -15.16
C THR A 82 -2.08 7.45 -14.66
N PHE A 83 -3.21 6.85 -14.32
CA PHE A 83 -3.29 5.41 -14.04
C PHE A 83 -3.22 4.63 -15.36
N ASP A 84 -2.24 4.95 -16.19
CA ASP A 84 -2.03 4.30 -17.47
C ASP A 84 -1.68 2.84 -17.20
N VAL A 85 -2.41 1.96 -17.86
CA VAL A 85 -2.32 0.51 -17.70
C VAL A 85 -1.66 -0.05 -18.94
N GLN A 86 -0.67 -0.90 -18.74
CA GLN A 86 0.05 -1.59 -19.82
C GLN A 86 0.11 -3.07 -19.51
N SER A 87 0.08 -3.90 -20.55
CA SER A 87 0.40 -5.33 -20.41
C SER A 87 1.92 -5.50 -20.32
N ALA A 88 2.36 -6.40 -19.46
CA ALA A 88 3.75 -6.78 -19.27
C ALA A 88 3.85 -8.27 -18.89
N ALA A 89 5.07 -8.74 -18.70
CA ALA A 89 5.35 -10.04 -18.12
C ALA A 89 6.28 -9.86 -16.92
N ASP A 90 6.12 -10.70 -15.90
CA ASP A 90 7.06 -10.76 -14.78
C ASP A 90 8.39 -11.42 -15.19
N ASP A 91 9.33 -11.52 -14.25
CA ASP A 91 10.66 -12.09 -14.47
C ASP A 91 10.63 -13.58 -14.89
N THR A 92 9.49 -14.25 -14.72
CA THR A 92 9.26 -15.65 -15.12
C THR A 92 8.51 -15.78 -16.44
N GLY A 93 8.13 -14.65 -17.06
CA GLY A 93 7.38 -14.59 -18.31
C GLY A 93 5.86 -14.72 -18.12
N LEU A 94 5.35 -14.66 -16.90
CA LEU A 94 3.91 -14.75 -16.64
C LEU A 94 3.24 -13.38 -16.84
N PRO A 95 2.03 -13.33 -17.45
CA PRO A 95 1.37 -12.07 -17.75
C PRO A 95 1.00 -11.28 -16.50
N MET A 96 1.17 -9.96 -16.56
CA MET A 96 0.71 -9.02 -15.54
C MET A 96 0.34 -7.67 -16.16
N LEU A 97 -0.42 -6.85 -15.45
CA LEU A 97 -0.60 -5.44 -15.79
C LEU A 97 0.43 -4.60 -15.03
N VAL A 98 0.85 -3.50 -15.63
CA VAL A 98 1.63 -2.45 -14.97
C VAL A 98 0.84 -1.17 -14.99
N VAL A 99 0.59 -0.59 -13.81
CA VAL A 99 -0.11 0.67 -13.63
C VAL A 99 0.90 1.77 -13.32
N ARG A 100 0.81 2.92 -14.00
CA ARG A 100 1.71 4.06 -13.84
C ARG A 100 1.41 4.90 -12.59
N ALA A 101 1.44 4.27 -11.42
CA ALA A 101 1.33 4.90 -10.11
C ALA A 101 2.01 4.02 -9.05
N PRO A 102 2.52 4.60 -7.95
CA PRO A 102 3.19 3.83 -6.90
C PRO A 102 2.19 2.96 -6.15
N PHE A 103 2.72 1.94 -5.47
CA PHE A 103 1.94 0.95 -4.74
C PHE A 103 0.84 1.57 -3.87
N ASN A 104 1.17 2.59 -3.07
CA ASN A 104 0.24 3.20 -2.13
C ASN A 104 -0.97 3.85 -2.80
N LEU A 105 -0.75 4.49 -3.96
CA LEU A 105 -1.82 5.16 -4.70
C LEU A 105 -2.68 4.15 -5.46
N VAL A 106 -2.05 3.14 -6.09
CA VAL A 106 -2.77 2.04 -6.76
C VAL A 106 -3.60 1.28 -5.74
N TRP A 107 -3.01 0.85 -4.62
CA TRP A 107 -3.69 0.12 -3.55
C TRP A 107 -4.94 0.84 -3.02
N GLN A 108 -4.86 2.16 -2.86
CA GLN A 108 -6.01 2.96 -2.40
C GLN A 108 -7.14 3.03 -3.43
N ARG A 109 -6.82 3.07 -4.72
CA ARG A 109 -7.80 3.20 -5.81
C ARG A 109 -8.34 1.87 -6.33
N LEU A 110 -7.60 0.79 -6.11
CA LEU A 110 -7.86 -0.52 -6.69
C LEU A 110 -9.26 -1.06 -6.36
N PRO A 111 -9.78 -0.98 -5.13
CA PRO A 111 -11.11 -1.52 -4.82
C PRO A 111 -12.22 -0.89 -5.69
N GLY A 112 -12.17 0.43 -5.92
CA GLY A 112 -13.15 1.12 -6.76
C GLY A 112 -12.99 0.80 -8.25
N ALA A 113 -11.75 0.60 -8.73
CA ALA A 113 -11.51 0.17 -10.11
C ALA A 113 -11.97 -1.28 -10.34
N LEU A 114 -11.70 -2.17 -9.37
CA LEU A 114 -12.12 -3.57 -9.39
C LEU A 114 -13.65 -3.71 -9.41
N GLU A 115 -14.36 -2.94 -8.58
CA GLU A 115 -15.83 -2.97 -8.54
C GLU A 115 -16.44 -2.61 -9.91
N LYS A 116 -15.89 -1.59 -10.59
CA LYS A 116 -16.30 -1.21 -11.96
C LYS A 116 -16.04 -2.28 -13.00
N ALA A 117 -15.06 -3.16 -12.77
CA ALA A 117 -14.72 -4.30 -13.62
C ALA A 117 -15.48 -5.59 -13.25
N GLY A 118 -16.46 -5.53 -12.35
CA GLY A 118 -17.21 -6.71 -11.90
C GLY A 118 -16.46 -7.59 -10.90
N MET A 119 -15.40 -7.06 -10.27
CA MET A 119 -14.59 -7.75 -9.27
C MET A 119 -14.85 -7.18 -7.88
N LYS A 120 -15.48 -7.95 -7.01
CA LYS A 120 -15.72 -7.55 -5.61
C LYS A 120 -14.55 -7.98 -4.73
N VAL A 121 -13.94 -7.04 -4.01
CA VAL A 121 -12.93 -7.35 -2.98
C VAL A 121 -13.62 -8.03 -1.78
N THR A 122 -13.16 -9.22 -1.42
CA THR A 122 -13.66 -9.98 -0.27
C THR A 122 -12.69 -9.96 0.91
N ASP A 123 -11.39 -9.87 0.64
CA ASP A 123 -10.34 -9.70 1.65
C ASP A 123 -9.16 -8.94 1.04
N SER A 124 -8.38 -8.25 1.88
CA SER A 124 -7.19 -7.52 1.45
C SER A 124 -6.14 -7.45 2.54
N THR A 125 -4.92 -7.87 2.24
CA THR A 125 -3.76 -7.78 3.13
C THR A 125 -2.68 -6.92 2.49
N ARG A 126 -2.61 -5.64 2.88
CA ARG A 126 -1.69 -4.66 2.29
C ARG A 126 -0.22 -5.01 2.46
N SER A 127 0.18 -5.51 3.63
CA SER A 127 1.56 -5.93 3.90
C SER A 127 2.03 -7.09 3.03
N GLN A 128 1.11 -7.84 2.44
CA GLN A 128 1.39 -8.93 1.51
C GLN A 128 1.12 -8.55 0.04
N GLY A 129 0.63 -7.33 -0.22
CA GLY A 129 0.20 -6.91 -1.56
C GLY A 129 -0.94 -7.77 -2.13
N SER A 130 -1.74 -8.43 -1.29
CA SER A 130 -2.70 -9.45 -1.76
C SER A 130 -4.14 -9.02 -1.55
N MET A 131 -5.00 -9.20 -2.58
CA MET A 131 -6.46 -9.07 -2.46
C MET A 131 -7.14 -10.37 -2.91
N ALA A 132 -8.15 -10.81 -2.17
CA ALA A 132 -9.08 -11.84 -2.61
C ALA A 132 -10.29 -11.17 -3.28
N LEU A 133 -10.69 -11.71 -4.42
CA LEU A 133 -11.72 -11.14 -5.29
C LEU A 133 -12.77 -12.19 -5.62
N THR A 134 -14.03 -11.80 -5.75
CA THR A 134 -15.05 -12.60 -6.43
C THR A 134 -15.44 -11.88 -7.71
N TYR A 135 -15.20 -12.51 -8.87
CA TYR A 135 -15.52 -11.97 -10.18
C TYR A 135 -16.85 -12.49 -10.72
N LYS A 136 -17.68 -11.57 -11.20
CA LYS A 136 -18.88 -11.85 -11.97
C LYS A 136 -18.87 -11.00 -13.24
N PRO A 137 -19.01 -11.62 -14.43
CA PRO A 137 -19.11 -10.87 -15.68
C PRO A 137 -20.21 -9.82 -15.63
N LEU A 138 -19.91 -8.66 -16.18
CA LEU A 138 -20.89 -7.59 -16.34
C LEU A 138 -21.82 -7.88 -17.52
N SER A 139 -22.96 -7.20 -17.59
CA SER A 139 -23.79 -7.20 -18.80
C SER A 139 -23.08 -6.45 -19.94
N ASP A 140 -23.41 -6.78 -21.19
CA ASP A 140 -22.89 -6.06 -22.37
C ASP A 140 -23.09 -4.55 -22.28
N SER A 141 -24.25 -4.11 -21.78
CA SER A 141 -24.56 -2.70 -21.53
C SER A 141 -23.64 -2.05 -20.51
N SER A 142 -23.23 -2.79 -19.47
CA SER A 142 -22.33 -2.32 -18.43
C SER A 142 -20.89 -2.24 -18.93
N TRP A 143 -20.46 -3.20 -19.76
CA TRP A 143 -19.16 -3.15 -20.45
C TRP A 143 -19.08 -1.94 -21.39
N GLN A 144 -20.12 -1.73 -22.20
CA GLN A 144 -20.21 -0.57 -23.09
C GLN A 144 -20.23 0.75 -22.29
N ALA A 145 -20.95 0.79 -21.17
CA ALA A 145 -20.96 1.96 -20.30
C ALA A 145 -19.57 2.22 -19.71
N LEU A 146 -18.81 1.19 -19.32
CA LEU A 146 -17.42 1.32 -18.88
C LEU A 146 -16.51 1.83 -20.00
N GLY A 147 -16.78 1.47 -21.25
CA GLY A 147 -15.95 1.77 -22.42
C GLY A 147 -14.92 0.68 -22.72
N ALA A 148 -15.20 -0.56 -22.32
CA ALA A 148 -14.34 -1.72 -22.53
C ALA A 148 -15.16 -2.93 -23.00
N HIS A 149 -14.48 -4.00 -23.42
CA HIS A 149 -15.10 -5.27 -23.81
C HIS A 149 -14.92 -6.32 -22.72
N ASP A 150 -15.77 -7.34 -22.73
CA ASP A 150 -15.66 -8.47 -21.81
C ASP A 150 -14.29 -9.17 -21.98
N PRO A 151 -13.49 -9.31 -20.91
CA PRO A 151 -12.18 -9.96 -20.97
C PRO A 151 -12.22 -11.49 -21.08
N GLN A 152 -13.42 -12.09 -21.18
CA GLN A 152 -13.64 -13.53 -21.27
C GLN A 152 -13.03 -14.30 -20.09
N LEU A 153 -13.13 -13.72 -18.90
CA LEU A 153 -12.79 -14.38 -17.64
C LEU A 153 -13.95 -15.28 -17.18
N VAL A 154 -13.62 -16.39 -16.53
CA VAL A 154 -14.62 -17.28 -15.94
C VAL A 154 -15.08 -16.69 -14.60
N SER A 155 -16.36 -16.71 -14.29
CA SER A 155 -16.82 -16.28 -12.96
C SER A 155 -16.24 -17.17 -11.86
N GLY A 156 -15.79 -16.58 -10.76
CA GLY A 156 -15.20 -17.32 -9.65
C GLY A 156 -14.38 -16.44 -8.72
N ASP A 157 -13.68 -17.09 -7.79
CA ASP A 157 -12.81 -16.42 -6.83
C ASP A 157 -11.38 -16.32 -7.37
N TYR A 158 -10.85 -15.11 -7.39
CA TYR A 158 -9.53 -14.79 -7.89
C TYR A 158 -8.67 -14.23 -6.77
N LYS A 159 -7.35 -14.42 -6.90
CA LYS A 159 -6.36 -13.70 -6.10
C LYS A 159 -5.68 -12.66 -6.98
N LEU A 160 -5.55 -11.45 -6.46
CA LEU A 160 -4.79 -10.38 -7.08
C LEU A 160 -3.54 -10.10 -6.24
N GLN A 161 -2.39 -10.17 -6.88
CA GLN A 161 -1.11 -9.75 -6.31
C GLN A 161 -0.73 -8.38 -6.85
N VAL A 162 -0.38 -7.48 -5.95
CA VAL A 162 0.03 -6.10 -6.21
C VAL A 162 1.47 -5.93 -5.78
N GLY A 163 2.36 -5.66 -6.74
CA GLY A 163 3.77 -5.43 -6.49
C GLY A 163 4.13 -3.94 -6.54
N ASP A 164 5.12 -3.55 -5.73
CA ASP A 164 5.71 -2.21 -5.78
C ASP A 164 6.84 -2.19 -6.81
N LEU A 165 6.73 -1.28 -7.80
CA LEU A 165 7.73 -1.02 -8.83
C LEU A 165 8.18 0.45 -8.76
N ASP A 166 8.30 1.00 -7.54
CA ASP A 166 8.66 2.39 -7.23
C ASP A 166 7.62 3.40 -7.75
N ASN A 167 7.80 3.91 -8.98
CA ASN A 167 6.84 4.83 -9.59
C ASN A 167 5.69 4.13 -10.34
N ARG A 168 5.66 2.79 -10.30
CA ARG A 168 4.64 1.93 -10.92
C ARG A 168 4.21 0.84 -9.94
N SER A 169 3.15 0.13 -10.28
CA SER A 169 2.73 -1.07 -9.56
C SER A 169 2.40 -2.18 -10.55
N SER A 170 2.74 -3.42 -10.21
CA SER A 170 2.29 -4.59 -10.96
C SER A 170 0.96 -5.09 -10.40
N LEU A 171 0.10 -5.62 -11.27
CA LEU A 171 -1.14 -6.30 -10.93
C LEU A 171 -1.16 -7.66 -11.63
N GLN A 172 -1.05 -8.74 -10.86
CA GLN A 172 -1.08 -10.11 -11.39
C GLN A 172 -2.29 -10.86 -10.85
N PHE A 173 -3.15 -11.31 -11.75
CA PHE A 173 -4.37 -12.05 -11.44
C PHE A 173 -4.11 -13.55 -11.50
N ILE A 174 -4.56 -14.25 -10.46
CA ILE A 174 -4.45 -15.69 -10.29
C ILE A 174 -5.86 -16.25 -10.19
N ASP A 175 -6.16 -17.22 -11.05
CA ASP A 175 -7.46 -17.86 -11.19
C ASP A 175 -7.79 -18.76 -9.98
N PRO A 176 -9.04 -19.25 -9.87
CA PRO A 176 -9.45 -20.12 -8.76
C PRO A 176 -8.65 -21.43 -8.65
N LYS A 177 -7.92 -21.83 -9.71
CA LYS A 177 -7.07 -23.02 -9.76
C LYS A 177 -5.61 -22.73 -9.42
N GLY A 178 -5.26 -21.47 -9.16
CA GLY A 178 -3.89 -21.05 -8.83
C GLY A 178 -3.03 -20.72 -10.05
N HIS A 179 -3.60 -20.61 -11.26
CA HIS A 179 -2.87 -20.25 -12.46
C HIS A 179 -2.97 -18.75 -12.74
N THR A 180 -1.91 -18.14 -13.24
CA THR A 180 -2.00 -16.80 -13.81
C THR A 180 -2.90 -16.80 -15.05
N LEU A 181 -3.51 -15.65 -15.34
CA LEU A 181 -4.27 -15.47 -16.57
C LEU A 181 -3.43 -15.73 -17.83
N THR A 182 -4.10 -16.06 -18.93
CA THR A 182 -3.45 -16.10 -20.24
C THR A 182 -3.03 -14.71 -20.69
N GLN A 183 -2.07 -14.61 -21.61
CA GLN A 183 -1.67 -13.32 -22.19
C GLN A 183 -2.86 -12.59 -22.82
N SER A 184 -3.74 -13.29 -23.54
CA SER A 184 -4.92 -12.68 -24.18
C SER A 184 -5.91 -12.11 -23.17
N GLN A 185 -6.14 -12.80 -22.04
CA GLN A 185 -7.01 -12.30 -20.96
C GLN A 185 -6.36 -11.10 -20.26
N ASN A 186 -5.05 -11.14 -20.01
CA ASN A 186 -4.31 -10.02 -19.44
C ASN A 186 -4.35 -8.78 -20.35
N ASP A 187 -4.13 -8.97 -21.65
CA ASP A 187 -4.19 -7.88 -22.64
C ASP A 187 -5.59 -7.27 -22.72
N ALA A 188 -6.65 -8.09 -22.64
CA ALA A 188 -8.03 -7.61 -22.63
C ALA A 188 -8.33 -6.76 -21.37
N LEU A 189 -7.73 -7.10 -20.23
CA LEU A 189 -7.88 -6.34 -18.99
C LEU A 189 -7.19 -4.96 -19.03
N VAL A 190 -6.27 -4.71 -19.96
CA VAL A 190 -5.64 -3.38 -20.12
C VAL A 190 -6.70 -2.30 -20.34
N ALA A 191 -7.59 -2.49 -21.32
CA ALA A 191 -8.64 -1.52 -21.64
C ALA A 191 -9.65 -1.39 -20.49
N VAL A 192 -9.98 -2.50 -19.82
CA VAL A 192 -10.88 -2.52 -18.67
C VAL A 192 -10.32 -1.66 -17.53
N PHE A 193 -9.09 -1.88 -17.11
CA PHE A 193 -8.50 -1.15 -15.99
C PHE A 193 -8.12 0.29 -16.37
N GLN A 194 -7.70 0.55 -17.60
CA GLN A 194 -7.49 1.92 -18.10
C GLN A 194 -8.79 2.74 -17.95
N ALA A 195 -9.93 2.17 -18.34
CA ALA A 195 -11.24 2.81 -18.20
C ALA A 195 -11.68 2.90 -16.73
N ALA A 196 -11.47 1.84 -15.94
CA ALA A 196 -11.91 1.79 -14.54
C ALA A 196 -11.20 2.81 -13.65
N PHE A 197 -9.89 3.04 -13.87
CA PHE A 197 -9.13 4.08 -13.17
C PHE A 197 -9.40 5.50 -13.70
N GLY A 198 -9.79 5.65 -14.95
CA GLY A 198 -10.08 6.94 -15.58
C GLY A 198 -11.44 7.54 -15.23
N LYS A 199 -12.35 6.74 -14.66
CA LYS A 199 -13.66 7.17 -14.16
C LYS A 199 -13.66 7.36 -12.65
#